data_AF-A0AAD8UZ69-F1
#
_entry.id   AF-A0AAD8UZ69-F1
#
_cell.length_a   1.000
_cell.length_b   1.000
_cell.length_c   1.000
_cell.angle_alpha   90.00
_cell.angle_beta   90.00
_cell.angle_gamma   90.00
#
_symmetry.space_group_name_H-M   'P 1'
#
loop_
_entity.id
_entity.type
_entity.pdbx_description
1 polymer ?
#
loop_
_entity_poly.entity_id
_entity_poly.type
_entity_poly.pdbx_seq_one_letter_code
_entity_poly.pdbx_strand_id
1 'polypeptide(L)'
;MTLAVYNSSTDVERYSCSTCFADVFYAVHDREDMIDIAIGLLDHPDGARAEGLLAWSYGKVGWEADVAGGWRDELVGSVKTLSKEWAVLIDENST
;
A
#
# COMPACT_ATOMS: atom_id res chain seq x y z
N MET A 1 -20.96 11.97 -9.53
CA MET A 1 -19.75 12.15 -8.69
C MET A 1 -18.69 12.80 -9.54
N THR A 2 -18.10 13.91 -9.07
CA THR A 2 -17.01 14.59 -9.77
C THR A 2 -15.74 14.42 -8.94
N LEU A 3 -14.63 14.07 -9.59
CA LEU A 3 -13.33 13.96 -8.94
C LEU A 3 -12.68 15.35 -8.85
N ALA A 4 -12.17 15.69 -7.68
CA ALA A 4 -11.24 16.79 -7.48
C ALA A 4 -9.82 16.23 -7.45
N VAL A 5 -8.85 16.93 -8.05
CA VAL A 5 -7.44 16.54 -8.07
C VAL A 5 -6.61 17.54 -7.26
N TYR A 6 -5.67 17.01 -6.47
CA TYR A 6 -4.68 17.77 -5.73
C TYR A 6 -3.29 17.16 -5.92
N ASN A 7 -2.33 17.95 -6.38
CA ASN A 7 -0.95 17.53 -6.56
C ASN A 7 -0.17 17.78 -5.26
N SER A 8 0.12 16.72 -4.50
CA SER A 8 0.85 16.87 -3.23
C SER A 8 2.36 17.08 -3.39
N SER A 9 2.91 16.69 -4.53
CA SER A 9 4.30 16.92 -4.95
C SER A 9 4.40 16.82 -6.46
N THR A 10 5.57 17.12 -7.02
CA THR A 10 5.86 16.82 -8.43
C THR A 10 5.54 15.34 -8.70
N ASP A 11 4.85 15.09 -9.81
CA ASP A 11 4.48 13.76 -10.30
C ASP A 11 3.54 12.92 -9.42
N VAL A 12 2.93 13.53 -8.40
CA VAL A 12 1.97 12.85 -7.51
C VAL A 12 0.61 13.52 -7.57
N GLU A 13 -0.42 12.72 -7.84
CA GLU A 13 -1.81 13.17 -7.94
C GLU A 13 -2.68 12.43 -6.92
N ARG A 14 -3.50 13.18 -6.18
CA ARG A 14 -4.49 12.66 -5.24
C ARG A 14 -5.88 13.04 -5.71
N TYR A 15 -6.75 12.06 -5.87
CA TYR A 15 -8.11 12.22 -6.36
C TYR A 15 -9.10 11.98 -5.22
N SER A 16 -9.98 12.94 -4.98
CA SER A 16 -11.02 12.83 -3.95
C SER A 16 -12.40 13.16 -4.49
N CYS A 17 -13.43 12.67 -3.79
CA CYS A 17 -14.81 13.05 -4.08
C CYS A 17 -15.02 14.53 -3.74
N SER A 18 -15.42 15.34 -4.72
CA SER A 18 -15.64 16.79 -4.50
C SER A 18 -16.82 17.12 -3.56
N THR A 19 -17.62 16.12 -3.17
CA THR A 19 -18.79 16.29 -2.30
C THR A 19 -18.52 15.87 -0.86
N CYS A 20 -17.96 14.66 -0.65
CA CYS A 20 -17.72 14.11 0.69
C CYS A 20 -16.24 14.05 1.09
N PHE A 21 -15.32 14.46 0.20
CA PHE A 21 -13.88 14.49 0.43
C PHE A 21 -13.23 13.13 0.69
N ALA A 22 -13.94 12.03 0.44
CA ALA A 22 -13.34 10.71 0.47
C ALA A 22 -12.20 10.64 -0.56
N ASP A 23 -11.01 10.23 -0.10
CA ASP A 23 -9.86 9.93 -0.96
C ASP A 23 -10.19 8.68 -1.79
N VAL A 24 -9.94 8.73 -3.09
CA VAL A 24 -10.35 7.69 -4.05
C VAL A 24 -9.12 7.05 -4.68
N PHE A 25 -8.26 7.88 -5.29
CA PHE A 25 -7.06 7.40 -5.98
C PHE A 25 -5.83 8.18 -5.58
N TYR A 26 -4.71 7.47 -5.55
CA TYR A 26 -3.38 8.03 -5.54
C TYR A 26 -2.63 7.50 -6.76
N ALA A 27 -2.11 8.41 -7.59
CA ALA A 27 -1.35 8.10 -8.78
C ALA A 27 0.02 8.77 -8.71
N VAL A 28 1.04 8.07 -9.17
CA VAL A 28 2.40 8.62 -9.31
C VAL A 28 2.87 8.31 -10.71
N HIS A 29 3.44 9.30 -11.40
CA HIS A 29 3.78 9.17 -12.82
C HIS A 29 4.92 8.16 -13.08
N ASP A 30 5.72 7.82 -12.06
CA ASP A 30 6.78 6.80 -12.17
C ASP A 30 6.26 5.35 -12.14
N ARG A 31 4.95 5.16 -11.95
CA ARG A 31 4.25 3.88 -11.89
C ARG A 31 3.04 3.90 -12.83
N GLU A 32 3.26 4.17 -14.12
CA GLU A 32 2.21 4.41 -15.13
C GLU A 32 1.14 3.30 -15.22
N ASP A 33 1.52 2.05 -14.98
CA ASP A 33 0.62 0.90 -15.02
C ASP A 33 -0.10 0.61 -13.69
N MET A 34 0.01 1.52 -12.70
CA MET A 34 -0.51 1.29 -11.35
C MET A 34 -1.15 2.53 -10.74
N ILE A 35 -2.28 2.32 -10.08
CA ILE A 35 -2.94 3.30 -9.21
C ILE A 35 -3.19 2.67 -7.85
N ASP A 36 -3.06 3.47 -6.80
CA ASP A 36 -3.43 3.08 -5.45
C ASP A 36 -4.90 3.50 -5.23
N ILE A 37 -5.75 2.57 -4.76
CA ILE A 37 -7.18 2.80 -4.52
C ILE A 37 -7.45 2.73 -3.02
N ALA A 38 -8.23 3.68 -2.49
CA ALA A 38 -8.67 3.65 -1.10
C ALA A 38 -9.58 2.43 -0.84
N ILE A 39 -9.04 1.39 -0.20
CA ILE A 39 -9.72 0.09 -0.04
C ILE A 39 -11.06 0.19 0.69
N GLY A 40 -11.19 1.13 1.63
CA GLY A 40 -12.43 1.35 2.39
C GLY A 40 -13.62 1.84 1.55
N LEU A 41 -13.40 2.17 0.26
CA LEU A 41 -14.47 2.48 -0.69
C LEU A 41 -15.06 1.24 -1.37
N LEU A 42 -14.38 0.09 -1.30
CA LEU A 42 -14.85 -1.14 -1.91
C LEU A 42 -15.87 -1.81 -0.97
N ASP A 43 -17.05 -2.11 -1.51
CA ASP A 43 -18.04 -2.91 -0.81
C ASP A 43 -17.61 -4.38 -0.80
N HIS A 44 -17.35 -4.92 0.38
CA HIS A 44 -16.88 -6.30 0.55
C HIS A 44 -17.42 -6.92 1.85
N PRO A 45 -17.77 -8.23 1.87
CA PRO A 45 -18.23 -8.92 3.08
C PRO A 45 -17.26 -8.86 4.26
N ASP A 46 -15.95 -8.74 3.99
CA ASP A 46 -14.92 -8.61 5.04
C ASP A 46 -14.88 -7.20 5.69
N GLY A 47 -15.78 -6.30 5.29
CA GLY A 47 -15.86 -4.93 5.78
C GLY A 47 -14.77 -4.03 5.22
N ALA A 48 -14.49 -2.93 5.93
CA ALA A 48 -13.67 -1.82 5.44
C ALA A 48 -12.22 -2.18 5.05
N ARG A 49 -11.72 -3.34 5.49
CA ARG A 49 -10.38 -3.81 5.16
C ARG A 49 -10.34 -4.67 3.89
N ALA A 50 -11.48 -5.25 3.49
CA ALA A 50 -11.65 -6.07 2.30
C ALA A 50 -10.51 -7.08 2.06
N GLU A 51 -10.10 -7.82 3.11
CA GLU A 51 -8.92 -8.71 3.08
C GLU A 51 -8.97 -9.74 1.94
N GLY A 52 -10.16 -10.24 1.56
CA GLY A 52 -10.33 -11.15 0.43
C GLY A 52 -9.97 -10.57 -0.95
N LEU A 53 -9.78 -9.25 -1.06
CA LEU A 53 -9.32 -8.57 -2.28
C LEU A 53 -7.84 -8.20 -2.25
N LEU A 54 -7.16 -8.38 -1.10
CA LEU A 54 -5.80 -7.93 -0.89
C LEU A 54 -4.83 -9.10 -0.83
N ALA A 55 -3.63 -8.87 -1.36
CA ALA A 55 -2.47 -9.72 -1.15
C ALA A 55 -1.34 -8.88 -0.59
N TRP A 56 -0.70 -9.37 0.47
CA TRP A 56 0.41 -8.69 1.11
C TRP A 56 1.72 -9.03 0.39
N SER A 57 2.47 -8.00 -0.02
CA SER A 57 3.80 -8.18 -0.61
C SER A 57 4.85 -8.34 0.50
N TYR A 58 5.13 -9.58 0.90
CA TYR A 58 6.16 -9.88 1.91
C TYR A 58 7.60 -9.71 1.40
N GLY A 59 8.54 -9.51 2.33
CA GLY A 59 9.96 -9.43 2.03
C GLY A 59 10.45 -8.13 1.40
N LYS A 60 9.56 -7.14 1.22
CA LYS A 60 9.87 -5.80 0.74
C LYS A 60 9.59 -4.76 1.82
N VAL A 61 10.39 -3.69 1.85
CA VAL A 61 10.15 -2.52 2.69
C VAL A 61 10.30 -1.29 1.80
N GLY A 62 9.28 -0.45 1.74
CA GLY A 62 9.35 0.80 0.98
C GLY A 62 10.39 1.75 1.59
N TRP A 63 11.08 2.51 0.74
CA TRP A 63 12.04 3.54 1.15
C TRP A 63 13.15 3.07 2.09
N GLU A 64 13.61 1.83 1.95
CA GLU A 64 14.71 1.28 2.78
C GLU A 64 16.01 2.10 2.71
N ALA A 65 16.24 2.81 1.61
CA ALA A 65 17.39 3.69 1.43
C ALA A 65 17.41 4.82 2.47
N ASP A 66 16.26 5.26 2.99
CA ASP A 66 16.16 6.36 3.96
C ASP A 66 16.77 6.01 5.32
N VAL A 67 16.95 4.71 5.60
CA VAL A 67 17.54 4.23 6.86
C VAL A 67 18.90 3.58 6.70
N ALA A 68 19.39 3.45 5.47
CA ALA A 68 20.63 2.74 5.15
C ALA A 68 21.83 3.35 5.90
N GLY A 69 22.60 2.52 6.60
CA GLY A 69 23.74 2.96 7.43
C GLY A 69 23.36 3.74 8.69
N GLY A 70 22.07 3.92 8.96
CA GLY A 70 21.54 4.50 10.19
C GLY A 70 21.22 3.45 11.24
N TRP A 71 20.80 3.90 12.43
CA TRP A 71 20.47 3.00 13.54
C TRP A 71 19.25 2.10 13.28
N ARG A 72 18.43 2.40 12.26
CA ARG A 72 17.25 1.62 11.87
C ARG A 72 17.51 0.61 10.75
N ASP A 73 18.74 0.51 10.23
CA ASP A 73 19.07 -0.39 9.12
C ASP A 73 18.79 -1.86 9.47
N GLU A 74 19.18 -2.28 10.67
CA GLU A 74 18.94 -3.65 11.17
C GLU A 74 17.44 -3.98 11.32
N LEU A 75 16.61 -2.99 11.64
CA LEU A 75 15.16 -3.16 11.71
C LEU A 75 14.58 -3.53 10.35
N VAL A 76 15.03 -2.88 9.27
CA VAL A 76 14.58 -3.20 7.92
C VAL A 76 14.99 -4.61 7.53
N GLY A 77 16.22 -5.01 7.86
CA GLY A 77 16.68 -6.39 7.67
C GLY A 77 15.77 -7.41 8.38
N SER A 78 15.46 -7.14 9.65
CA SER A 78 14.60 -8.00 10.47
C SER A 78 13.19 -8.12 9.91
N VAL A 79 12.57 -7.00 9.50
CA VAL A 79 11.23 -6.99 8.90
C VAL A 79 11.19 -7.80 7.59
N LYS A 80 12.21 -7.65 6.73
CA LYS A 80 12.29 -8.42 5.49
C LYS A 80 12.41 -9.92 5.74
N THR A 81 13.20 -10.33 6.72
CA THR A 81 13.38 -11.76 7.06
C THR A 81 12.09 -12.33 7.64
N LEU A 82 11.58 -11.73 8.72
CA LEU A 82 10.41 -12.26 9.44
C LEU A 82 9.14 -12.25 8.58
N SER A 83 8.97 -11.27 7.70
CA SER A 83 7.82 -11.24 6.78
C SER A 83 7.86 -12.38 5.75
N LYS A 84 9.05 -12.78 5.27
CA LYS A 84 9.19 -13.94 4.37
C LYS A 84 8.92 -15.25 5.08
N GLU A 85 9.44 -15.40 6.30
CA GLU A 85 9.16 -16.57 7.14
C GLU A 85 7.66 -16.71 7.41
N TRP A 86 6.98 -15.59 7.70
CA TRP A 86 5.53 -15.60 7.92
C TRP A 86 4.74 -15.98 6.66
N ALA A 87 5.18 -15.54 5.48
CA ALA A 87 4.55 -15.91 4.21
C ALA A 87 4.56 -17.44 4.00
N VAL A 88 5.71 -18.09 4.26
CA VAL A 88 5.83 -19.55 4.17
C VAL A 88 4.89 -20.25 5.14
N LEU A 89 4.78 -19.75 6.38
CA LEU A 89 3.86 -20.32 7.38
C LEU A 89 2.39 -20.21 6.97
N ILE A 90 1.98 -19.14 6.29
CA ILE A 90 0.60 -19.01 5.79
C ILE A 90 0.34 -20.02 4.67
N ASP A 91 1.27 -20.16 3.73
CA ASP A 91 1.13 -21.08 2.61
C ASP A 91 1.01 -22.53 3.11
N GLU A 92 1.84 -22.93 4.09
CA GLU A 92 1.78 -24.27 4.71
C GLU A 92 0.44 -24.53 5.43
N ASN A 93 -0.11 -23.55 6.14
CA ASN A 93 -1.39 -23.67 6.85
C ASN A 93 -2.62 -23.59 5.94
N SER A 94 -2.44 -23.30 4.66
CA SER A 94 -3.51 -23.21 3.66
C SER A 94 -3.67 -24.49 2.82
N THR A 95 -2.87 -25.52 3.10
CA THR A 95 -2.88 -26.87 2.48
C THR A 95 -3.39 -27.94 3.45
#